data_AF-A0A9X1F1S4-F1
#
_entry.id   AF-A0A9X1F1S4-F1
#
_cell.length_a   1.000
_cell.length_b   1.000
_cell.length_c   1.000
_cell.angle_alpha   90.00
_cell.angle_beta   90.00
_cell.angle_gamma   90.00
#
_symmetry.space_group_name_H-M   'P 1'
#
loop_
_entity.id
_entity.type
_entity.pdbx_description
1 polymer ?
#
loop_
_entity_poly.entity_id
_entity_poly.type
_entity_poly.pdbx_seq_one_letter_code
_entity_poly.pdbx_strand_id
1 'polypeptide(L)'
;MGTKSLSGRDPSDWPWSALEIWETSDKAAIHAAYAIKRAELDAQSMRISAFAELTEAREKALFLASQMLRGQSRSGVTRNEPVVDAGPVKDNVPAEPEPEPEPVPEPEPEPEPEPEPELDAARQWEPGGRYTTTQEIVDSFNLDDQLGITTPEPEFAYPDYEEPVDDSRYKPWTDQPVAEEDRQSDNIVAIAERYHVRKYWIWWVFAFVAMTSYCSSGGDHDYPASSTQAIGQSVSAPSAGLQPPRLAPADADGMVTALFGSSITYADLLNADPDLTRELLARLESDTDDFGDARSYLRSRILLARRFVERDQALAIAELHLAWLLTAQASEGDLCREVTSELFFEGAPQMRGDWNAFEQSVAGQLLNSGGFQITPGGNAPRFGDIPDWVFSEAAGKSRMNINRLRTALRSYSHPDRCEAEIAMIETMLARPDETTNQMLAAI
;
A
#
# COMPACT_ATOMS: atom_id res chain seq x y z
N MET A 1 -25.39 -39.60 -18.41
CA MET A 1 -25.06 -38.68 -17.30
C MET A 1 -26.35 -38.44 -16.53
N GLY A 2 -26.42 -38.86 -15.26
CA GLY A 2 -27.64 -38.78 -14.46
C GLY A 2 -27.69 -37.46 -13.70
N THR A 3 -28.76 -36.68 -13.87
CA THR A 3 -29.02 -35.47 -13.09
C THR A 3 -29.61 -35.85 -11.73
N LYS A 4 -28.98 -35.40 -10.64
CA LYS A 4 -29.36 -35.71 -9.26
C LYS A 4 -30.35 -34.65 -8.75
N SER A 5 -31.44 -35.11 -8.10
CA SER A 5 -32.48 -34.25 -7.51
C SER A 5 -31.95 -33.40 -6.35
N LEU A 6 -32.49 -32.19 -6.20
CA LEU A 6 -31.93 -31.04 -5.45
C LEU A 6 -32.49 -30.81 -4.04
N SER A 7 -33.37 -31.67 -3.52
CA SER A 7 -34.02 -31.44 -2.22
C SER A 7 -33.25 -32.10 -1.07
N GLY A 8 -32.47 -31.31 -0.32
CA GLY A 8 -31.83 -31.72 0.94
C GLY A 8 -30.29 -31.77 0.93
N ARG A 9 -29.61 -30.82 0.27
CA ARG A 9 -28.14 -30.78 0.28
C ARG A 9 -27.59 -30.31 1.62
N ASP A 10 -26.59 -31.05 2.10
CA ASP A 10 -25.68 -30.64 3.15
C ASP A 10 -25.03 -29.29 2.74
N PRO A 11 -24.98 -28.27 3.61
CA PRO A 11 -24.28 -27.02 3.34
C PRO A 11 -22.83 -27.19 2.86
N SER A 12 -22.18 -28.32 3.16
CA SER A 12 -20.84 -28.65 2.66
C SER A 12 -20.78 -29.02 1.18
N ASP A 13 -21.88 -29.47 0.57
CA ASP A 13 -21.95 -29.94 -0.82
C ASP A 13 -22.22 -28.84 -1.83
N TRP A 14 -22.63 -27.66 -1.36
CA TRP A 14 -22.98 -26.53 -2.22
C TRP A 14 -21.87 -26.11 -3.21
N PRO A 15 -20.58 -25.92 -2.81
CA PRO A 15 -19.58 -25.41 -3.75
C PRO A 15 -19.28 -26.39 -4.89
N TRP A 16 -19.23 -27.69 -4.59
CA TRP A 16 -19.03 -28.75 -5.59
C TRP A 16 -20.21 -28.82 -6.56
N SER A 17 -21.41 -28.69 -6.02
CA SER A 17 -22.63 -28.75 -6.82
C SER A 17 -22.82 -27.53 -7.71
N ALA A 18 -22.44 -26.34 -7.24
CA ALA A 18 -22.48 -25.09 -8.02
C ALA A 18 -21.49 -25.13 -9.20
N LEU A 19 -20.34 -25.79 -9.02
CA LEU A 19 -19.35 -26.04 -10.06
C LEU A 19 -19.66 -27.28 -10.93
N GLU A 20 -20.69 -28.05 -10.58
CA GLU A 20 -21.03 -29.34 -11.20
C GLU A 20 -19.88 -30.36 -11.25
N ILE A 21 -19.06 -30.40 -10.20
CA ILE A 21 -17.98 -31.37 -10.04
C ILE A 21 -18.16 -32.22 -8.78
N TRP A 22 -17.48 -33.37 -8.74
CA TRP A 22 -17.34 -34.14 -7.52
C TRP A 22 -16.31 -33.48 -6.59
N GLU A 23 -16.44 -33.71 -5.29
CA GLU A 23 -15.47 -33.27 -4.28
C GLU A 23 -14.06 -33.76 -4.66
N THR A 24 -13.11 -32.82 -4.71
CA THR A 24 -11.74 -33.09 -5.18
C THR A 24 -10.72 -32.20 -4.47
N SER A 25 -9.52 -32.73 -4.25
CA SER A 25 -8.36 -31.97 -3.80
C SER A 25 -7.57 -31.31 -4.93
N ASP A 26 -7.91 -31.59 -6.19
CA ASP A 26 -7.23 -31.05 -7.37
C ASP A 26 -7.70 -29.62 -7.69
N LYS A 27 -6.82 -28.65 -7.44
CA LYS A 27 -7.09 -27.23 -7.71
C LYS A 27 -7.29 -26.97 -9.21
N ALA A 28 -6.59 -27.66 -10.09
CA ALA A 28 -6.70 -27.46 -11.53
C ALA A 28 -8.09 -27.85 -12.04
N ALA A 29 -8.64 -28.96 -11.54
CA ALA A 29 -10.01 -29.38 -11.83
C ALA A 29 -11.05 -28.34 -11.39
N ILE A 30 -10.87 -27.72 -10.23
CA ILE A 30 -11.75 -26.65 -9.72
C ILE A 30 -11.71 -25.42 -10.62
N HIS A 31 -10.51 -24.98 -11.04
CA HIS A 31 -10.35 -23.85 -11.94
C HIS A 31 -10.96 -24.13 -13.32
N ALA A 32 -10.77 -25.33 -13.87
CA ALA A 32 -11.36 -25.72 -15.14
C ALA A 32 -12.89 -25.73 -15.09
N ALA A 33 -13.48 -26.27 -14.01
CA ALA A 33 -14.94 -26.28 -13.82
C ALA A 33 -15.51 -24.86 -13.70
N TYR A 34 -14.85 -23.99 -12.93
CA TYR A 34 -15.23 -22.58 -12.83
C TYR A 34 -15.18 -21.87 -14.18
N ALA A 35 -14.14 -22.10 -14.98
CA ALA A 35 -14.02 -21.49 -16.31
C ALA A 35 -15.16 -21.91 -17.26
N ILE A 36 -15.53 -23.20 -17.24
CA ILE A 36 -16.66 -23.73 -18.02
C ILE A 36 -17.97 -23.05 -17.56
N LYS A 37 -18.25 -23.04 -16.26
CA LYS A 37 -19.48 -22.42 -15.72
C LYS A 37 -19.57 -20.93 -15.98
N ARG A 38 -18.44 -20.23 -15.89
CA ARG A 38 -18.36 -18.81 -16.23
C ARG A 38 -18.73 -18.57 -17.69
N ALA A 39 -18.17 -19.35 -18.62
CA ALA A 39 -18.50 -19.25 -20.03
C ALA A 39 -19.98 -19.56 -20.33
N GLU A 40 -20.58 -20.52 -19.62
CA GLU A 40 -22.03 -20.79 -19.69
C GLU A 40 -22.88 -19.62 -19.21
N LEU A 41 -22.50 -18.97 -18.08
CA LEU A 41 -23.20 -17.79 -17.55
C LEU A 41 -23.07 -16.57 -18.47
N ASP A 42 -21.89 -16.36 -19.04
CA ASP A 42 -21.63 -15.29 -20.02
C ASP A 42 -22.53 -15.47 -21.25
N ALA A 43 -22.69 -16.70 -21.74
CA ALA A 43 -23.55 -17.02 -22.88
C ALA A 43 -25.05 -16.80 -22.60
N GLN A 44 -25.48 -16.92 -21.33
CA GLN A 44 -26.89 -16.86 -20.94
C GLN A 44 -27.36 -15.43 -20.57
N SER A 45 -26.51 -14.41 -20.70
CA SER A 45 -26.81 -13.03 -20.27
C SER A 45 -27.37 -12.98 -18.83
N MET A 46 -26.87 -13.85 -17.94
CA MET A 46 -27.38 -13.99 -16.58
C MET A 46 -27.00 -12.80 -15.69
N ARG A 47 -27.76 -12.62 -14.62
CA ARG A 47 -27.62 -11.51 -13.65
C ARG A 47 -26.32 -11.61 -12.85
N ILE A 48 -25.80 -10.44 -12.47
CA ILE A 48 -24.59 -10.24 -11.63
C ILE A 48 -24.56 -11.17 -10.39
N SER A 49 -25.71 -11.47 -9.79
CA SER A 49 -25.82 -12.38 -8.64
C SER A 49 -25.33 -13.80 -8.92
N ALA A 50 -25.50 -14.33 -10.13
CA ALA A 50 -25.04 -15.66 -10.49
C ALA A 50 -23.51 -15.75 -10.57
N PHE A 51 -22.85 -14.67 -10.99
CA PHE A 51 -21.38 -14.61 -10.99
C PHE A 51 -20.82 -14.52 -9.56
N ALA A 52 -21.51 -13.80 -8.67
CA ALA A 52 -21.13 -13.74 -7.26
C ALA A 52 -21.21 -15.13 -6.61
N GLU A 53 -22.34 -15.84 -6.77
CA GLU A 53 -22.50 -17.21 -6.26
C GLU A 53 -21.45 -18.17 -6.84
N LEU A 54 -21.15 -18.08 -8.15
CA LEU A 54 -20.15 -18.93 -8.78
C LEU A 54 -18.72 -18.65 -8.26
N THR A 55 -18.41 -17.38 -7.99
CA THR A 55 -17.10 -16.98 -7.45
C THR A 55 -16.95 -17.47 -6.01
N GLU A 56 -17.97 -17.30 -5.19
CA GLU A 56 -18.00 -17.81 -3.82
C GLU A 56 -17.89 -19.35 -3.78
N ALA A 57 -18.58 -20.05 -4.69
CA ALA A 57 -18.48 -21.49 -4.82
C ALA A 57 -17.04 -21.95 -5.15
N ARG A 58 -16.35 -21.24 -6.07
CA ARG A 58 -14.95 -21.51 -6.40
C ARG A 58 -14.03 -21.33 -5.19
N GLU A 59 -14.14 -20.22 -4.48
CA GLU A 59 -13.27 -19.93 -3.34
C GLU A 59 -13.46 -20.96 -2.22
N LYS A 60 -14.72 -21.29 -1.91
CA LYS A 60 -15.05 -22.32 -0.92
C LYS A 60 -14.57 -23.71 -1.34
N ALA A 61 -14.68 -24.07 -2.63
CA ALA A 61 -14.12 -25.31 -3.17
C ALA A 61 -12.58 -25.37 -3.01
N LEU A 62 -11.87 -24.29 -3.34
CA LEU A 62 -10.41 -24.22 -3.21
C LEU A 62 -9.95 -24.32 -1.74
N PHE A 63 -10.72 -23.73 -0.82
CA PHE A 63 -10.49 -23.85 0.61
C PHE A 63 -10.67 -25.31 1.09
N LEU A 64 -11.77 -25.96 0.73
CA LEU A 64 -12.03 -27.36 1.08
C LEU A 64 -10.98 -28.31 0.47
N ALA A 65 -10.60 -28.11 -0.79
CA ALA A 65 -9.52 -28.87 -1.44
C ALA A 65 -8.19 -28.75 -0.68
N SER A 66 -7.88 -27.54 -0.20
CA SER A 66 -6.68 -27.30 0.62
C SER A 66 -6.77 -27.99 1.99
N GLN A 67 -7.96 -28.06 2.59
CA GLN A 67 -8.18 -28.85 3.81
C GLN A 67 -8.03 -30.36 3.57
N MET A 68 -8.55 -30.89 2.45
CA MET A 68 -8.39 -32.31 2.09
C MET A 68 -6.91 -32.68 1.95
N LEU A 69 -6.11 -31.85 1.29
CA LEU A 69 -4.65 -32.05 1.17
C LEU A 69 -3.97 -32.09 2.54
N ARG A 70 -4.29 -31.14 3.43
CA ARG A 70 -3.78 -31.14 4.82
C ARG A 70 -4.21 -32.40 5.58
N GLY A 71 -5.45 -32.85 5.38
CA GLY A 71 -5.98 -34.08 5.97
C GLY A 71 -5.24 -35.33 5.49
N GLN A 72 -4.90 -35.40 4.20
CA GLN A 72 -4.09 -36.48 3.63
C GLN A 72 -2.68 -36.49 4.22
N SER A 73 -2.03 -35.33 4.36
CA SER A 73 -0.71 -35.22 5.00
C SER A 73 -0.74 -35.63 6.48
N ARG A 74 -1.81 -35.26 7.22
CA ARG A 74 -1.97 -35.63 8.63
C ARG A 74 -2.29 -37.10 8.86
N SER A 75 -3.07 -37.70 7.95
CA SER A 75 -3.53 -39.08 8.11
C SER A 75 -2.41 -40.10 7.93
N GLY A 76 -1.22 -39.67 7.49
CA GLY A 76 -0.03 -40.52 7.51
C GLY A 76 -0.19 -41.83 6.75
N VAL A 77 -1.20 -41.94 5.87
CA VAL A 77 -1.37 -43.07 4.95
C VAL A 77 -0.34 -42.88 3.86
N THR A 78 0.90 -43.16 4.24
CA THR A 78 2.00 -43.58 3.38
C THR A 78 1.51 -44.83 2.65
N ARG A 79 0.81 -44.62 1.53
CA ARG A 79 0.49 -45.71 0.62
C ARG A 79 1.79 -46.12 -0.06
N ASN A 80 2.49 -47.06 0.59
CA ASN A 80 3.64 -47.85 0.14
C ASN A 80 4.98 -47.07 0.08
N GLU A 81 5.86 -47.20 1.08
CA GLU A 81 6.82 -48.32 1.22
C GLU A 81 6.63 -49.48 0.22
N PRO A 82 7.56 -49.68 -0.73
CA PRO A 82 7.61 -50.93 -1.47
C PRO A 82 8.01 -52.05 -0.51
N VAL A 83 7.05 -52.94 -0.23
CA VAL A 83 7.31 -54.22 0.44
C VAL A 83 8.32 -54.99 -0.40
N VAL A 84 9.53 -55.08 0.14
CA VAL A 84 10.60 -55.96 -0.35
C VAL A 84 10.18 -57.39 -0.04
N ASP A 85 9.56 -58.07 -1.00
CA ASP A 85 9.44 -59.52 -0.98
C ASP A 85 10.54 -60.13 -1.84
N ALA A 86 11.41 -60.89 -1.17
CA ALA A 86 12.59 -61.53 -1.72
C ALA A 86 12.18 -62.81 -2.45
N GLY A 87 12.10 -62.75 -3.79
CA GLY A 87 12.07 -63.91 -4.67
C GLY A 87 13.34 -63.99 -5.53
N PRO A 88 13.87 -65.20 -5.83
CA PRO A 88 15.19 -65.35 -6.42
C PRO A 88 15.20 -65.23 -7.95
N VAL A 89 16.20 -64.45 -8.42
CA VAL A 89 16.90 -64.43 -9.70
C VAL A 89 16.34 -65.32 -10.83
N LYS A 90 16.01 -64.69 -11.96
CA LYS A 90 16.09 -65.34 -13.28
C LYS A 90 16.51 -64.37 -14.40
N ASP A 91 17.71 -64.64 -14.89
CA ASP A 91 18.23 -64.52 -16.26
C ASP A 91 18.16 -63.17 -17.03
N ASN A 92 19.38 -62.65 -17.22
CA ASN A 92 19.84 -61.78 -18.29
C ASN A 92 19.21 -62.08 -19.66
N VAL A 93 18.53 -61.08 -20.23
CA VAL A 93 18.30 -60.98 -21.68
C VAL A 93 18.93 -59.66 -22.16
N PRO A 94 19.79 -59.67 -23.20
CA PRO A 94 20.37 -58.44 -23.75
C PRO A 94 19.26 -57.67 -24.48
N ALA A 95 19.06 -56.40 -24.09
CA ALA A 95 18.15 -55.50 -24.78
C ALA A 95 18.73 -55.07 -26.13
N GLU A 96 17.91 -55.22 -27.19
CA GLU A 96 18.18 -54.80 -28.56
C GLU A 96 18.34 -53.26 -28.66
N PRO A 97 19.08 -52.76 -29.68
CA PRO A 97 19.33 -51.34 -29.87
C PRO A 97 18.04 -50.59 -30.26
N GLU A 98 17.80 -49.47 -29.60
CA GLU A 98 16.70 -48.55 -29.89
C GLU A 98 16.78 -48.02 -31.33
N PRO A 99 15.64 -47.94 -32.05
CA PRO A 99 15.59 -47.42 -33.41
C PRO A 99 15.83 -45.91 -33.44
N GLU A 100 16.64 -45.46 -34.41
CA GLU A 100 16.93 -44.05 -34.67
C GLU A 100 15.64 -43.27 -34.94
N PRO A 101 15.48 -42.06 -34.36
CA PRO A 101 14.29 -41.23 -34.54
C PRO A 101 14.16 -40.76 -35.99
N GLU A 102 13.00 -41.04 -36.58
CA GLU A 102 12.63 -40.56 -37.91
C GLU A 102 12.65 -39.02 -37.99
N PRO A 103 13.01 -38.45 -39.16
CA PRO A 103 13.11 -37.02 -39.35
C PRO A 103 11.76 -36.33 -39.15
N VAL A 104 11.73 -35.39 -38.22
CA VAL A 104 10.58 -34.53 -37.94
C VAL A 104 10.26 -33.70 -39.19
N PRO A 105 9.02 -33.73 -39.71
CA PRO A 105 8.64 -32.98 -40.90
C PRO A 105 8.79 -31.48 -40.67
N GLU A 106 9.31 -30.78 -41.68
CA GLU A 106 9.47 -29.33 -41.67
C GLU A 106 8.11 -28.64 -41.45
N PRO A 107 8.02 -27.65 -40.56
CA PRO A 107 6.78 -26.96 -40.24
C PRO A 107 6.26 -26.24 -41.49
N GLU A 108 4.99 -26.51 -41.82
CA GLU A 108 4.28 -25.79 -42.87
C GLU A 108 4.22 -24.28 -42.53
N PRO A 109 4.26 -23.41 -43.56
CA PRO A 109 4.26 -21.96 -43.39
C PRO A 109 3.02 -21.51 -42.62
N GLU A 110 3.24 -20.79 -41.51
CA GLU A 110 2.16 -20.21 -40.71
C GLU A 110 1.31 -19.27 -41.60
N PRO A 111 -0.02 -19.40 -41.54
CA PRO A 111 -0.93 -18.54 -42.29
C PRO A 111 -0.77 -17.08 -41.85
N GLU A 112 -0.77 -16.16 -42.82
CA GLU A 112 -0.72 -14.73 -42.57
C GLU A 112 -1.86 -14.31 -41.62
N PRO A 113 -1.56 -13.46 -40.62
CA PRO A 113 -2.52 -13.06 -39.61
C PRO A 113 -3.70 -12.32 -40.27
N GLU A 114 -4.91 -12.81 -40.01
CA GLU A 114 -6.15 -12.12 -40.37
C GLU A 114 -6.22 -10.75 -39.67
N PRO A 115 -6.85 -9.74 -40.34
CA PRO A 115 -6.94 -8.39 -39.81
C PRO A 115 -7.65 -8.36 -38.46
N GLU A 116 -6.98 -7.75 -37.47
CA GLU A 116 -7.54 -7.54 -36.13
C GLU A 116 -8.88 -6.79 -36.21
N PRO A 117 -9.93 -7.29 -35.53
CA PRO A 117 -11.21 -6.60 -35.46
C PRO A 117 -11.05 -5.29 -34.68
N GLU A 118 -11.51 -4.19 -35.29
CA GLU A 118 -11.62 -2.88 -34.65
C GLU A 118 -12.51 -3.00 -33.39
N LEU A 119 -11.88 -2.92 -32.21
CA LEU A 119 -12.56 -2.95 -30.92
C LEU A 119 -13.29 -1.63 -30.69
N ASP A 120 -14.61 -1.65 -30.85
CA ASP A 120 -15.51 -0.57 -30.44
C ASP A 120 -15.29 -0.21 -28.95
N ALA A 121 -14.81 1.01 -28.73
CA ALA A 121 -14.44 1.61 -27.45
C ALA A 121 -15.65 2.00 -26.58
N ALA A 122 -16.52 1.05 -26.23
CA ALA A 122 -17.68 1.32 -25.37
C ALA A 122 -18.05 0.19 -24.40
N ARG A 123 -17.08 -0.58 -23.89
CA ARG A 123 -17.31 -1.37 -22.66
C ARG A 123 -17.24 -0.45 -21.46
N GLN A 124 -18.42 0.05 -21.07
CA GLN A 124 -18.67 0.72 -19.80
C GLN A 124 -18.21 -0.20 -18.66
N TRP A 125 -17.09 0.14 -18.03
CA TRP A 125 -16.48 -0.63 -16.95
C TRP A 125 -17.28 -0.38 -15.66
N GLU A 126 -17.84 -1.43 -15.05
CA GLU A 126 -18.46 -1.35 -13.73
C GLU A 126 -17.38 -1.59 -12.65
N PRO A 127 -17.20 -0.66 -11.69
CA PRO A 127 -16.17 -0.78 -10.66
C PRO A 127 -16.30 -2.04 -9.82
N GLY A 128 -15.23 -2.85 -9.83
CA GLY A 128 -15.13 -4.05 -9.02
C GLY A 128 -15.12 -3.70 -7.52
N GLY A 129 -16.11 -4.24 -6.80
CA GLY A 129 -16.06 -4.48 -5.36
C GLY A 129 -15.81 -3.26 -4.48
N ARG A 130 -16.89 -2.64 -4.00
CA ARG A 130 -16.82 -1.91 -2.73
C ARG A 130 -16.39 -2.91 -1.66
N TYR A 131 -15.29 -2.64 -0.95
CA TYR A 131 -15.00 -3.32 0.31
C TYR A 131 -16.17 -3.02 1.26
N THR A 132 -17.06 -4.00 1.47
CA THR A 132 -18.16 -3.85 2.43
C THR A 132 -17.53 -3.68 3.80
N THR A 133 -17.83 -2.57 4.48
CA THR A 133 -17.32 -2.36 5.83
C THR A 133 -17.90 -3.43 6.76
N THR A 134 -17.18 -3.78 7.84
CA THR A 134 -17.66 -4.77 8.83
C THR A 134 -19.05 -4.41 9.37
N GLN A 135 -19.39 -3.12 9.38
CA GLN A 135 -20.70 -2.62 9.79
C GLN A 135 -21.82 -2.95 8.79
N GLU A 136 -21.60 -2.81 7.48
CA GLU A 136 -22.57 -3.22 6.46
C GLU A 136 -22.81 -4.74 6.47
N ILE A 137 -21.78 -5.52 6.79
CA ILE A 137 -21.91 -6.97 6.98
C ILE A 137 -22.82 -7.24 8.19
N VAL A 138 -22.58 -6.59 9.33
CA VAL A 138 -23.41 -6.75 10.54
C VAL A 138 -24.86 -6.32 10.30
N ASP A 139 -25.09 -5.19 9.61
CA ASP A 139 -26.41 -4.68 9.28
C ASP A 139 -27.15 -5.60 8.29
N SER A 140 -26.43 -6.22 7.34
CA SER A 140 -27.02 -7.17 6.38
C SER A 140 -27.56 -8.46 7.04
N PHE A 141 -27.09 -8.78 8.24
CA PHE A 141 -27.54 -9.97 8.97
C PHE A 141 -28.80 -9.74 9.83
N ASN A 142 -29.34 -8.52 9.93
CA ASN A 142 -30.55 -8.21 10.72
C ASN A 142 -30.54 -8.91 12.11
N LEU A 143 -29.37 -8.93 12.77
CA LEU A 143 -29.17 -9.73 13.97
C LEU A 143 -30.01 -9.25 15.16
N ASP A 144 -30.41 -7.97 15.16
CA ASP A 144 -31.22 -7.37 16.22
C ASP A 144 -32.64 -7.95 16.27
N ASP A 145 -33.23 -8.33 15.13
CA ASP A 145 -34.58 -8.88 15.08
C ASP A 145 -34.63 -10.38 15.46
N GLN A 146 -33.53 -11.13 15.28
CA GLN A 146 -33.48 -12.55 15.62
C GLN A 146 -33.07 -12.84 17.06
N LEU A 147 -32.31 -11.96 17.71
CA LEU A 147 -31.82 -12.23 19.07
C LEU A 147 -32.74 -11.69 20.17
N GLY A 148 -33.75 -10.88 19.86
CA GLY A 148 -34.71 -10.38 20.85
C GLY A 148 -34.03 -9.65 22.02
N ILE A 149 -32.85 -9.08 21.80
CA ILE A 149 -32.10 -8.34 22.80
C ILE A 149 -32.71 -6.94 22.85
N THR A 150 -33.75 -6.78 23.67
CA THR A 150 -34.19 -5.45 24.09
C THR A 150 -33.06 -4.83 24.88
N THR A 151 -32.29 -3.92 24.28
CA THR A 151 -31.26 -3.14 24.96
C THR A 151 -31.94 -2.34 26.08
N PRO A 152 -31.68 -2.61 27.37
CA PRO A 152 -32.20 -1.78 28.43
C PRO A 152 -31.55 -0.39 28.32
N GLU A 153 -32.40 0.62 28.28
CA GLU A 153 -32.04 2.04 28.35
C GLU A 153 -31.03 2.27 29.50
N PRO A 154 -29.80 2.74 29.22
CA PRO A 154 -28.83 2.94 30.28
C PRO A 154 -29.17 4.21 31.05
N GLU A 155 -29.98 4.04 32.10
CA GLU A 155 -30.21 5.03 33.16
C GLU A 155 -28.98 5.06 34.09
N PHE A 156 -27.80 5.40 33.56
CA PHE A 156 -26.61 5.66 34.36
C PHE A 156 -26.35 7.17 34.40
N ALA A 157 -26.96 7.80 35.40
CA ALA A 157 -26.54 9.11 35.87
C ALA A 157 -25.13 8.98 36.46
N TYR A 158 -24.13 9.52 35.77
CA TYR A 158 -22.80 9.68 36.34
C TYR A 158 -22.88 10.71 37.48
N PRO A 159 -22.40 10.40 38.69
CA PRO A 159 -22.26 11.39 39.74
C PRO A 159 -21.14 12.36 39.35
N ASP A 160 -21.49 13.64 39.41
CA ASP A 160 -20.60 14.79 39.25
C ASP A 160 -19.49 14.72 40.31
N TYR A 161 -18.29 14.26 39.92
CA TYR A 161 -17.08 14.34 40.74
C TYR A 161 -16.25 15.51 40.24
N GLU A 162 -16.53 16.70 40.78
CA GLU A 162 -15.58 17.81 40.76
C GLU A 162 -14.44 17.47 41.74
N GLU A 163 -13.38 16.83 41.24
CA GLU A 163 -12.12 16.76 41.97
C GLU A 163 -11.37 18.10 41.86
N PRO A 164 -10.95 18.72 42.98
CA PRO A 164 -10.11 19.90 42.95
C PRO A 164 -8.71 19.52 42.46
N VAL A 165 -8.30 20.10 41.33
CA VAL A 165 -6.96 19.97 40.78
C VAL A 165 -5.95 20.62 41.74
N ASP A 166 -5.23 19.79 42.49
CA ASP A 166 -4.08 20.18 43.31
C ASP A 166 -2.85 20.37 42.41
N ASP A 167 -2.63 21.62 42.01
CA ASP A 167 -1.58 22.06 41.08
C ASP A 167 -0.15 22.04 41.69
N SER A 168 0.04 21.43 42.86
CA SER A 168 1.31 21.48 43.59
C SER A 168 2.33 20.37 43.24
N ARG A 169 2.03 19.49 42.27
CA ARG A 169 2.88 18.32 41.95
C ARG A 169 3.57 18.30 40.59
N TYR A 170 3.47 19.38 39.81
CA TYR A 170 4.26 19.50 38.58
C TYR A 170 5.63 20.15 38.88
N LYS A 171 6.66 19.31 39.08
CA LYS A 171 8.05 19.77 39.04
C LYS A 171 8.56 19.66 37.61
N PRO A 172 9.07 20.76 37.01
CA PRO A 172 9.66 20.71 35.68
C PRO A 172 10.88 19.79 35.68
N TRP A 173 10.94 18.93 34.66
CA TRP A 173 12.07 18.04 34.37
C TRP A 173 13.25 18.87 33.84
N THR A 174 13.94 19.55 34.74
CA THR A 174 15.28 20.09 34.53
C THR A 174 16.15 19.56 35.65
N ASP A 175 17.28 18.96 35.30
CA ASP A 175 18.28 18.35 36.17
C ASP A 175 18.18 16.82 36.34
N GLN A 176 18.27 16.09 35.22
CA GLN A 176 18.97 14.80 35.25
C GLN A 176 20.42 15.00 34.79
N PRO A 177 21.43 14.55 35.55
CA PRO A 177 22.80 14.48 35.08
C PRO A 177 22.87 13.43 33.96
N VAL A 178 23.13 13.89 32.75
CA VAL A 178 23.40 13.04 31.59
C VAL A 178 24.62 12.20 31.90
N ALA A 179 24.46 10.88 31.89
CA ALA A 179 25.58 9.95 31.97
C ALA A 179 26.50 10.18 30.75
N GLU A 180 27.79 10.34 31.02
CA GLU A 180 28.85 10.39 30.01
C GLU A 180 28.84 9.09 29.20
N GLU A 181 28.18 9.14 28.04
CA GLU A 181 28.27 8.11 27.02
C GLU A 181 29.28 8.59 25.98
N ASP A 182 30.30 7.76 25.76
CA ASP A 182 31.47 8.01 24.92
C ASP A 182 31.11 8.63 23.56
N ARG A 183 31.27 9.95 23.45
CA ARG A 183 31.47 10.63 22.17
C ARG A 183 32.83 10.19 21.64
N GLN A 184 32.82 9.08 20.91
CA GLN A 184 33.86 8.75 19.96
C GLN A 184 33.90 9.89 18.94
N SER A 185 34.79 10.85 19.19
CA SER A 185 35.07 11.96 18.30
C SER A 185 35.56 11.37 16.99
N ASP A 186 34.69 11.37 15.97
CA ASP A 186 35.11 11.23 14.60
C ASP A 186 36.14 12.32 14.32
N ASN A 187 37.41 11.91 14.33
CA ASN A 187 38.54 12.79 14.10
C ASN A 187 38.31 13.52 12.78
N ILE A 188 38.47 14.85 12.79
CA ILE A 188 38.48 15.73 11.61
C ILE A 188 39.38 15.17 10.48
N VAL A 189 40.37 14.35 10.85
CA VAL A 189 41.25 13.60 9.94
C VAL A 189 40.49 12.59 9.06
N ALA A 190 39.48 11.89 9.57
CA ALA A 190 38.69 10.91 8.82
C ALA A 190 37.75 11.57 7.78
N ILE A 191 37.26 12.78 8.08
CA ILE A 191 36.50 13.60 7.12
C ILE A 191 37.43 14.13 6.02
N ALA A 192 38.67 14.48 6.36
CA ALA A 192 39.67 14.96 5.41
C ALA A 192 40.19 13.87 4.45
N GLU A 193 40.13 12.59 4.82
CA GLU A 193 40.50 11.46 3.94
C GLU A 193 39.38 11.03 2.99
N ARG A 194 38.10 11.28 3.34
CA ARG A 194 36.95 10.86 2.52
C ARG A 194 36.71 11.77 1.30
N TYR A 195 37.23 12.99 1.31
CA TYR A 195 37.19 13.90 0.17
C TYR A 195 38.60 14.08 -0.41
N HIS A 196 38.76 14.07 -1.73
CA HIS A 196 40.03 14.38 -2.42
C HIS A 196 40.40 15.88 -2.31
N VAL A 197 40.35 16.44 -1.09
CA VAL A 197 40.59 17.86 -0.79
C VAL A 197 41.98 18.29 -1.28
N ARG A 198 42.96 17.38 -1.26
CA ARG A 198 44.34 17.67 -1.69
C ARG A 198 44.47 18.11 -3.16
N LYS A 199 43.56 17.70 -4.05
CA LYS A 199 43.64 18.03 -5.48
C LYS A 199 42.83 19.28 -5.85
N TYR A 200 41.79 19.61 -5.09
CA TYR A 200 40.81 20.65 -5.48
C TYR A 200 40.62 21.78 -4.45
N TRP A 201 41.32 21.78 -3.30
CA TRP A 201 41.16 22.85 -2.31
C TRP A 201 41.48 24.24 -2.85
N ILE A 202 42.45 24.36 -3.75
CA ILE A 202 42.79 25.63 -4.40
C ILE A 202 41.60 26.15 -5.22
N TRP A 203 40.88 25.28 -5.93
CA TRP A 203 39.70 25.67 -6.71
C TRP A 203 38.53 26.08 -5.81
N TRP A 204 38.32 25.39 -4.68
CA TRP A 204 37.29 25.77 -3.70
C TRP A 204 37.59 27.10 -3.03
N VAL A 205 38.85 27.37 -2.65
CA VAL A 205 39.25 28.67 -2.09
C VAL A 205 39.10 29.77 -3.13
N PHE A 206 39.46 29.53 -4.39
CA PHE A 206 39.29 30.50 -5.46
C PHE A 206 37.81 30.80 -5.76
N ALA A 207 36.96 29.78 -5.77
CA ALA A 207 35.51 29.94 -5.95
C ALA A 207 34.88 30.70 -4.78
N PHE A 208 35.28 30.40 -3.53
CA PHE A 208 34.79 31.11 -2.35
C PHE A 208 35.21 32.58 -2.35
N VAL A 209 36.48 32.88 -2.69
CA VAL A 209 36.97 34.26 -2.80
C VAL A 209 36.31 35.01 -3.96
N ALA A 210 36.07 34.36 -5.11
CA ALA A 210 35.35 34.97 -6.22
C ALA A 210 33.89 35.28 -5.85
N MET A 211 33.23 34.38 -5.11
CA MET A 211 31.85 34.54 -4.68
C MET A 211 31.69 35.65 -3.62
N THR A 212 32.62 35.76 -2.66
CA THR A 212 32.60 36.87 -1.69
C THR A 212 32.96 38.20 -2.34
N SER A 213 33.85 38.21 -3.33
CA SER A 213 34.17 39.41 -4.09
C SER A 213 32.99 39.89 -4.96
N TYR A 214 32.13 38.99 -5.44
CA TYR A 214 30.92 39.36 -6.18
C TYR A 214 29.82 39.93 -5.26
N CYS A 215 29.77 39.49 -4.00
CA CYS A 215 28.81 40.02 -3.03
C CYS A 215 29.20 41.41 -2.49
N SER A 216 30.47 41.81 -2.55
CA SER A 216 30.93 43.11 -2.05
C SER A 216 30.90 44.27 -3.07
N SER A 217 30.51 44.04 -4.33
CA SER A 217 30.42 45.13 -5.34
C SER A 217 29.01 45.68 -5.55
N GLY A 218 28.03 45.25 -4.76
CA GLY A 218 26.65 45.71 -4.84
C GLY A 218 26.40 46.94 -3.95
N GLY A 219 26.62 48.12 -4.53
CA GLY A 219 25.88 49.37 -4.26
C GLY A 219 25.75 49.86 -2.81
N ASP A 220 26.36 51.01 -2.53
CA ASP A 220 26.02 51.89 -1.42
C ASP A 220 24.50 52.21 -1.43
N HIS A 221 23.73 51.45 -0.67
CA HIS A 221 22.39 51.85 -0.24
C HIS A 221 22.53 52.44 1.16
N ASP A 222 22.32 53.74 1.25
CA ASP A 222 22.18 54.49 2.50
C ASP A 222 21.10 53.85 3.39
N TYR A 223 21.51 52.96 4.29
CA TYR A 223 20.67 52.54 5.40
C TYR A 223 20.75 53.63 6.48
N PRO A 224 19.64 54.34 6.79
CA PRO A 224 19.63 55.26 7.93
C PRO A 224 19.88 54.47 9.21
N ALA A 225 20.71 55.06 10.07
CA ALA A 225 21.15 54.51 11.34
C ALA A 225 20.01 53.88 12.15
N SER A 226 20.11 52.57 12.38
CA SER A 226 19.22 51.83 13.26
C SER A 226 19.46 52.28 14.71
N SER A 227 18.52 53.04 15.24
CA SER A 227 18.44 53.37 16.66
C SER A 227 18.21 52.11 17.48
N THR A 228 19.06 51.87 18.46
CA THR A 228 18.86 50.87 19.51
C THR A 228 17.67 51.30 20.37
N GLN A 229 16.45 50.92 19.98
CA GLN A 229 15.27 51.07 20.83
C GLN A 229 15.11 49.84 21.71
N ALA A 230 15.01 50.11 23.00
CA ALA A 230 14.80 49.15 24.06
C ALA A 230 13.60 48.24 23.77
N ILE A 231 13.79 46.95 24.03
CA ILE A 231 12.76 45.91 23.98
C ILE A 231 11.73 46.22 25.08
N GLY A 232 10.74 47.04 24.75
CA GLY A 232 9.45 47.05 25.44
C GLY A 232 8.61 45.92 24.86
N GLN A 233 8.15 45.01 25.71
CA GLN A 233 7.19 43.98 25.37
C GLN A 233 5.91 44.62 24.80
N SER A 234 5.86 44.72 23.48
CA SER A 234 4.64 44.99 22.73
C SER A 234 3.82 43.70 22.76
N VAL A 235 2.76 43.70 23.56
CA VAL A 235 1.70 42.69 23.49
C VAL A 235 1.12 42.79 22.09
N SER A 236 1.49 41.85 21.22
CA SER A 236 0.99 41.77 19.85
C SER A 236 -0.53 41.74 19.89
N ALA A 237 -1.17 42.71 19.23
CA ALA A 237 -2.60 42.69 18.99
C ALA A 237 -2.99 41.34 18.34
N PRO A 238 -4.16 40.77 18.67
CA PRO A 238 -4.61 39.53 18.06
C PRO A 238 -4.57 39.68 16.54
N SER A 239 -3.82 38.78 15.89
CA SER A 239 -3.67 38.70 14.45
C SER A 239 -5.04 38.92 13.79
N ALA A 240 -5.16 39.98 13.01
CA ALA A 240 -6.36 40.28 12.24
C ALA A 240 -6.73 39.01 11.47
N GLY A 241 -7.94 38.48 11.74
CA GLY A 241 -8.36 37.17 11.27
C GLY A 241 -8.08 37.01 9.78
N LEU A 242 -7.28 35.99 9.44
CA LEU A 242 -7.14 35.51 8.07
C LEU A 242 -8.57 35.29 7.55
N GLN A 243 -8.99 36.12 6.59
CA GLN A 243 -10.26 35.88 5.92
C GLN A 243 -10.17 34.50 5.29
N PRO A 244 -11.13 33.60 5.55
CA PRO A 244 -11.10 32.27 4.96
C PRO A 244 -11.03 32.43 3.44
N PRO A 245 -10.19 31.63 2.75
CA PRO A 245 -10.07 31.71 1.31
C PRO A 245 -11.44 31.59 0.65
N ARG A 246 -11.70 32.48 -0.30
CA ARG A 246 -12.97 32.54 -1.03
C ARG A 246 -12.96 31.53 -2.18
N LEU A 247 -12.82 30.24 -1.89
CA LEU A 247 -13.11 29.20 -2.88
C LEU A 247 -14.63 29.13 -3.10
N ALA A 248 -15.05 28.98 -4.36
CA ALA A 248 -16.46 28.72 -4.62
C ALA A 248 -16.80 27.28 -4.12
N PRO A 249 -17.99 27.05 -3.54
CA PRO A 249 -18.35 25.71 -3.06
C PRO A 249 -18.25 24.61 -4.13
N ALA A 250 -18.55 24.94 -5.39
CA ALA A 250 -18.46 24.00 -6.51
C ALA A 250 -17.02 23.51 -6.78
N ASP A 251 -16.03 24.38 -6.61
CA ASP A 251 -14.61 24.04 -6.81
C ASP A 251 -14.13 23.10 -5.69
N ALA A 252 -14.59 23.34 -4.46
CA ALA A 252 -14.31 22.47 -3.32
C ALA A 252 -14.93 21.07 -3.51
N ASP A 253 -16.18 20.97 -3.97
CA ASP A 253 -16.82 19.68 -4.27
C ASP A 253 -16.13 18.96 -5.44
N GLY A 254 -15.67 19.70 -6.46
CA GLY A 254 -14.89 19.18 -7.58
C GLY A 254 -13.58 18.53 -7.12
N MET A 255 -12.81 19.22 -6.26
CA MET A 255 -11.60 18.67 -5.65
C MET A 255 -11.92 17.41 -4.84
N VAL A 256 -12.91 17.46 -3.96
CA VAL A 256 -13.23 16.33 -3.08
C VAL A 256 -13.63 15.11 -3.91
N THR A 257 -14.45 15.31 -4.94
CA THR A 257 -14.84 14.24 -5.87
C THR A 257 -13.61 13.66 -6.59
N ALA A 258 -12.66 14.49 -7.01
CA ALA A 258 -11.45 14.05 -7.70
C ALA A 258 -10.49 13.28 -6.78
N LEU A 259 -10.41 13.65 -5.50
CA LEU A 259 -9.46 13.09 -4.53
C LEU A 259 -10.00 11.90 -3.73
N PHE A 260 -11.28 11.91 -3.38
CA PHE A 260 -11.94 10.91 -2.51
C PHE A 260 -13.04 10.12 -3.23
N GLY A 261 -13.36 10.48 -4.47
CA GLY A 261 -14.47 9.89 -5.22
C GLY A 261 -15.82 10.50 -4.86
N SER A 262 -16.85 10.16 -5.64
CA SER A 262 -18.21 10.72 -5.51
C SER A 262 -18.97 10.37 -4.23
N SER A 263 -18.43 9.47 -3.39
CA SER A 263 -19.06 9.04 -2.14
C SER A 263 -18.79 9.97 -0.96
N ILE A 264 -17.83 10.89 -1.07
CA ILE A 264 -17.45 11.83 -0.01
C ILE A 264 -17.78 13.23 -0.50
N THR A 265 -18.51 14.00 0.31
CA THR A 265 -18.80 15.41 0.02
C THR A 265 -17.80 16.34 0.73
N TYR A 266 -17.73 17.60 0.32
CA TYR A 266 -16.91 18.59 1.02
C TYR A 266 -17.31 18.75 2.50
N ALA A 267 -18.61 18.65 2.79
CA ALA A 267 -19.10 18.69 4.17
C ALA A 267 -18.62 17.50 4.99
N ASP A 268 -18.58 16.29 4.40
CA ASP A 268 -18.06 15.09 5.09
C ASP A 268 -16.58 15.25 5.41
N LEU A 269 -15.77 15.71 4.44
CA LEU A 269 -14.35 15.99 4.63
C LEU A 269 -14.11 17.05 5.72
N LEU A 270 -14.84 18.16 5.69
CA LEU A 270 -14.73 19.24 6.68
C LEU A 270 -15.08 18.77 8.10
N ASN A 271 -16.12 17.95 8.23
CA ASN A 271 -16.54 17.41 9.53
C ASN A 271 -15.56 16.35 10.06
N ALA A 272 -15.02 15.51 9.18
CA ALA A 272 -14.14 14.43 9.56
C ALA A 272 -12.71 14.91 9.88
N ASP A 273 -12.15 15.83 9.09
CA ASP A 273 -10.81 16.37 9.34
C ASP A 273 -10.69 17.83 8.84
N PRO A 274 -10.98 18.82 9.69
CA PRO A 274 -10.95 20.23 9.32
C PRO A 274 -9.54 20.74 9.02
N ASP A 275 -8.50 20.11 9.55
CA ASP A 275 -7.11 20.50 9.31
C ASP A 275 -6.63 19.99 7.94
N LEU A 276 -6.91 18.73 7.60
CA LEU A 276 -6.71 18.20 6.25
C LEU A 276 -7.48 19.03 5.21
N THR A 277 -8.74 19.36 5.50
CA THR A 277 -9.57 20.18 4.61
C THR A 277 -8.92 21.54 4.32
N ARG A 278 -8.45 22.22 5.37
CA ARG A 278 -7.79 23.53 5.23
C ARG A 278 -6.53 23.45 4.38
N GLU A 279 -5.72 22.42 4.59
CA GLU A 279 -4.47 22.20 3.87
C GLU A 279 -4.69 21.83 2.39
N LEU A 280 -5.73 21.07 2.09
CA LEU A 280 -6.12 20.76 0.71
C LEU A 280 -6.64 22.01 -0.01
N LEU A 281 -7.50 22.79 0.63
CA LEU A 281 -8.02 24.04 0.05
C LEU A 281 -6.91 25.07 -0.20
N ALA A 282 -5.95 25.19 0.72
CA ALA A 282 -4.81 26.11 0.55
C ALA A 282 -3.97 25.77 -0.70
N ARG A 283 -3.97 24.50 -1.13
CA ARG A 283 -3.25 24.05 -2.33
C ARG A 283 -4.06 24.22 -3.62
N LEU A 284 -5.36 24.47 -3.55
CA LEU A 284 -6.18 24.84 -4.70
C LEU A 284 -6.08 26.33 -5.07
N GLU A 285 -5.55 27.17 -4.17
CA GLU A 285 -5.52 28.62 -4.40
C GLU A 285 -4.64 29.02 -5.61
N SER A 286 -3.71 28.15 -6.02
CA SER A 286 -2.84 28.36 -7.18
C SER A 286 -3.53 28.04 -8.52
N ASP A 287 -4.33 26.97 -8.57
CA ASP A 287 -5.03 26.50 -9.76
C ASP A 287 -6.26 25.66 -9.37
N THR A 288 -7.45 26.10 -9.75
CA THR A 288 -8.71 25.39 -9.46
C THR A 288 -8.99 24.24 -10.41
N ASP A 289 -8.32 24.18 -11.56
CA ASP A 289 -8.51 23.16 -12.59
C ASP A 289 -7.45 22.03 -12.48
N ASP A 290 -6.35 22.27 -11.76
CA ASP A 290 -5.29 21.29 -11.51
C ASP A 290 -5.23 20.87 -10.04
N PHE A 291 -5.62 19.63 -9.76
CA PHE A 291 -5.57 19.04 -8.42
C PHE A 291 -4.23 18.35 -8.10
N GLY A 292 -3.19 18.56 -8.91
CA GLY A 292 -1.87 17.94 -8.75
C GLY A 292 -1.28 18.14 -7.35
N ASP A 293 -1.19 19.39 -6.89
CA ASP A 293 -0.60 19.73 -5.58
C ASP A 293 -1.41 19.16 -4.40
N ALA A 294 -2.75 19.27 -4.49
CA ALA A 294 -3.65 18.72 -3.48
C ALA A 294 -3.58 17.19 -3.42
N ARG A 295 -3.45 16.52 -4.58
CA ARG A 295 -3.26 15.08 -4.68
C ARG A 295 -1.90 14.64 -4.13
N SER A 296 -0.82 15.32 -4.50
CA SER A 296 0.52 15.08 -3.94
C SER A 296 0.51 15.14 -2.41
N TYR A 297 -0.14 16.17 -1.86
CA TYR A 297 -0.30 16.29 -0.41
C TYR A 297 -1.10 15.14 0.19
N LEU A 298 -2.24 14.78 -0.41
CA LEU A 298 -3.06 13.66 0.04
C LEU A 298 -2.25 12.35 0.04
N ARG A 299 -1.47 12.06 -1.00
CA ARG A 299 -0.61 10.86 -1.08
C ARG A 299 0.41 10.81 0.05
N SER A 300 1.06 11.93 0.35
CA SER A 300 1.97 12.02 1.49
C SER A 300 1.25 11.74 2.82
N ARG A 301 0.03 12.28 3.00
CA ARG A 301 -0.80 11.99 4.18
C ARG A 301 -1.23 10.53 4.27
N ILE A 302 -1.53 9.88 3.14
CA ILE A 302 -1.85 8.45 3.08
C ILE A 302 -0.64 7.61 3.53
N LEU A 303 0.56 7.90 3.06
CA LEU A 303 1.78 7.16 3.48
C LEU A 303 2.11 7.35 4.95
N LEU A 304 1.91 8.57 5.48
CA LEU A 304 2.05 8.85 6.90
C LEU A 304 1.02 8.08 7.75
N ALA A 305 -0.20 7.90 7.23
CA ALA A 305 -1.28 7.22 7.94
C ALA A 305 -0.98 5.75 8.24
N ARG A 306 -0.22 5.09 7.37
CA ARG A 306 0.21 3.68 7.47
C ARG A 306 0.75 3.27 8.84
N ARG A 307 1.34 4.20 9.58
CA ARG A 307 1.92 3.99 10.92
C ARG A 307 0.88 3.81 12.03
N PHE A 308 -0.31 4.35 11.85
CA PHE A 308 -1.28 4.57 12.93
C PHE A 308 -2.63 3.90 12.68
N VAL A 309 -2.83 3.35 11.49
CA VAL A 309 -4.07 2.71 11.08
C VAL A 309 -4.06 1.21 11.39
N GLU A 310 -5.22 0.59 11.29
CA GLU A 310 -5.34 -0.86 11.43
C GLU A 310 -4.55 -1.60 10.36
N ARG A 311 -4.18 -2.84 10.65
CA ARG A 311 -3.30 -3.64 9.78
C ARG A 311 -3.81 -3.75 8.34
N ASP A 312 -5.10 -4.00 8.17
CA ASP A 312 -5.68 -4.18 6.84
C ASP A 312 -5.61 -2.88 6.03
N GLN A 313 -5.78 -1.72 6.69
CA GLN A 313 -5.60 -0.41 6.06
C GLN A 313 -4.14 -0.13 5.72
N ALA A 314 -3.20 -0.51 6.60
CA ALA A 314 -1.76 -0.39 6.33
C ALA A 314 -1.34 -1.23 5.12
N LEU A 315 -1.89 -2.44 4.96
CA LEU A 315 -1.68 -3.28 3.78
C LEU A 315 -2.26 -2.65 2.50
N ALA A 316 -3.47 -2.09 2.56
CA ALA A 316 -4.06 -1.38 1.43
C ALA A 316 -3.23 -0.15 1.02
N ILE A 317 -2.68 0.61 1.98
CA ILE A 317 -1.74 1.71 1.71
C ILE A 317 -0.47 1.18 1.04
N ALA A 318 0.06 0.03 1.49
CA ALA A 318 1.26 -0.55 0.89
C ALA A 318 1.02 -1.02 -0.56
N GLU A 319 -0.14 -1.60 -0.85
CA GLU A 319 -0.55 -1.96 -2.22
C GLU A 319 -0.68 -0.72 -3.11
N LEU A 320 -1.29 0.35 -2.59
CA LEU A 320 -1.39 1.63 -3.28
C LEU A 320 -0.01 2.25 -3.54
N HIS A 321 0.89 2.18 -2.56
CA HIS A 321 2.27 2.65 -2.70
C HIS A 321 3.02 1.86 -3.78
N LEU A 322 2.86 0.53 -3.82
CA LEU A 322 3.41 -0.30 -4.89
C LEU A 322 2.89 0.13 -6.26
N ALA A 323 1.60 0.43 -6.40
CA ALA A 323 1.02 0.94 -7.64
C ALA A 323 1.64 2.29 -8.07
N TRP A 324 1.90 3.20 -7.12
CA TRP A 324 2.62 4.46 -7.42
C TRP A 324 4.04 4.22 -7.90
N LEU A 325 4.79 3.35 -7.23
CA LEU A 325 6.17 3.03 -7.58
C LEU A 325 6.26 2.37 -8.95
N LEU A 326 5.40 1.40 -9.25
CA LEU A 326 5.35 0.73 -10.56
C LEU A 326 4.98 1.71 -11.68
N THR A 327 4.03 2.62 -11.43
CA THR A 327 3.65 3.66 -12.41
C THR A 327 4.80 4.64 -12.64
N ALA A 328 5.48 5.05 -11.57
CA ALA A 328 6.63 5.95 -11.64
C ALA A 328 7.84 5.29 -12.31
N GLN A 329 8.07 3.99 -12.09
CA GLN A 329 9.13 3.21 -12.74
C GLN A 329 8.89 3.04 -14.24
N ALA A 330 7.63 2.89 -14.65
CA ALA A 330 7.25 2.81 -16.06
C ALA A 330 7.31 4.17 -16.79
N SER A 331 7.31 5.27 -16.03
CA SER A 331 7.43 6.63 -16.55
C SER A 331 8.90 7.00 -16.68
N GLU A 332 9.29 7.67 -17.77
CA GLU A 332 10.65 8.20 -17.90
C GLU A 332 10.88 9.35 -16.91
N GLY A 333 12.03 9.37 -16.22
CA GLY A 333 12.48 10.51 -15.41
C GLY A 333 12.62 10.25 -13.91
N ASP A 334 12.59 11.34 -13.13
CA ASP A 334 12.86 11.35 -11.69
C ASP A 334 11.61 11.06 -10.83
N LEU A 335 10.46 10.73 -11.44
CA LEU A 335 9.20 10.48 -10.71
C LEU A 335 9.33 9.39 -9.63
N CYS A 336 10.16 8.37 -9.85
CA CYS A 336 10.33 7.36 -8.81
C CYS A 336 11.10 7.90 -7.58
N ARG A 337 11.95 8.91 -7.75
CA ARG A 337 12.57 9.62 -6.62
C ARG A 337 11.51 10.35 -5.80
N GLU A 338 10.55 10.98 -6.47
CA GLU A 338 9.44 11.68 -5.79
C GLU A 338 8.60 10.71 -4.94
N VAL A 339 8.19 9.57 -5.51
CA VAL A 339 7.40 8.56 -4.78
C VAL A 339 8.18 7.99 -3.59
N THR A 340 9.42 7.54 -3.81
CA THR A 340 10.26 6.93 -2.74
C THR A 340 10.71 7.92 -1.66
N SER A 341 10.58 9.24 -1.91
CA SER A 341 10.79 10.28 -0.91
C SER A 341 9.55 10.62 -0.09
N GLU A 342 8.37 10.15 -0.53
CA GLU A 342 7.05 10.46 0.02
C GLU A 342 6.65 11.95 -0.05
N LEU A 343 7.40 12.77 -0.80
CA LEU A 343 7.21 14.23 -0.85
C LEU A 343 6.33 14.70 -2.02
N PHE A 344 6.45 14.06 -3.18
CA PHE A 344 5.67 14.38 -4.39
C PHE A 344 5.71 15.87 -4.80
N PHE A 345 6.87 16.53 -4.67
CA PHE A 345 7.03 17.96 -4.96
C PHE A 345 6.99 18.28 -6.45
N GLU A 346 7.56 17.42 -7.29
CA GLU A 346 7.59 17.62 -8.76
C GLU A 346 6.34 17.05 -9.45
N GLY A 347 5.32 16.72 -8.65
CA GLY A 347 4.09 16.11 -9.11
C GLY A 347 4.02 14.61 -8.83
N ALA A 348 2.80 14.08 -8.91
CA ALA A 348 2.53 12.69 -8.63
C ALA A 348 2.39 11.89 -9.95
N PRO A 349 2.82 10.62 -10.00
CA PRO A 349 2.64 9.82 -11.21
C PRO A 349 1.15 9.74 -11.58
N GLN A 350 0.84 9.99 -12.86
CA GLN A 350 -0.51 9.85 -13.39
C GLN A 350 -0.84 8.36 -13.50
N MET A 351 -1.76 7.90 -12.66
CA MET A 351 -2.15 6.50 -12.64
C MET A 351 -3.28 6.22 -13.61
N ARG A 352 -3.41 4.94 -13.97
CA ARG A 352 -4.59 4.39 -14.64
C ARG A 352 -5.86 4.62 -13.80
N GLY A 353 -7.02 4.64 -14.47
CA GLY A 353 -8.31 4.92 -13.83
C GLY A 353 -8.69 3.96 -12.69
N ASP A 354 -8.33 2.68 -12.80
CA ASP A 354 -8.54 1.66 -11.77
C ASP A 354 -7.74 1.97 -10.49
N TRP A 355 -6.47 2.32 -10.63
CA TRP A 355 -5.64 2.73 -9.51
C TRP A 355 -6.08 4.06 -8.90
N ASN A 356 -6.59 5.01 -9.71
CA ASN A 356 -7.18 6.24 -9.17
C ASN A 356 -8.43 5.95 -8.33
N ALA A 357 -9.29 5.02 -8.76
CA ALA A 357 -10.44 4.60 -7.98
C ALA A 357 -10.03 3.87 -6.68
N PHE A 358 -8.97 3.06 -6.73
CA PHE A 358 -8.41 2.41 -5.53
C PHE A 358 -7.83 3.45 -4.56
N GLU A 359 -7.08 4.44 -5.05
CA GLU A 359 -6.59 5.57 -4.25
C GLU A 359 -7.72 6.31 -3.53
N GLN A 360 -8.79 6.65 -4.26
CA GLN A 360 -9.98 7.29 -3.71
C GLN A 360 -10.65 6.44 -2.62
N SER A 361 -10.76 5.13 -2.85
CA SER A 361 -11.30 4.19 -1.86
C SER A 361 -10.45 4.15 -0.58
N VAL A 362 -9.12 4.05 -0.71
CA VAL A 362 -8.20 4.07 0.44
C VAL A 362 -8.31 5.41 1.19
N ALA A 363 -8.32 6.54 0.47
CA ALA A 363 -8.47 7.86 1.06
C ALA A 363 -9.80 8.01 1.83
N GLY A 364 -10.92 7.56 1.26
CA GLY A 364 -12.22 7.57 1.91
C GLY A 364 -12.27 6.70 3.18
N GLN A 365 -11.67 5.50 3.15
CA GLN A 365 -11.55 4.64 4.33
C GLN A 365 -10.72 5.30 5.43
N LEU A 366 -9.62 5.95 5.08
CA LEU A 366 -8.77 6.68 6.03
C LEU A 366 -9.51 7.86 6.64
N LEU A 367 -10.28 8.61 5.85
CA LEU A 367 -11.10 9.70 6.35
C LEU A 367 -12.14 9.20 7.37
N ASN A 368 -12.88 8.15 7.01
CA ASN A 368 -13.95 7.60 7.85
C ASN A 368 -13.45 6.97 9.15
N SER A 369 -12.23 6.42 9.14
CA SER A 369 -11.59 5.84 10.33
C SER A 369 -10.83 6.86 11.17
N GLY A 370 -10.79 8.14 10.77
CA GLY A 370 -9.97 9.16 11.43
C GLY A 370 -8.46 8.96 11.21
N GLY A 371 -8.06 8.14 10.24
CA GLY A 371 -6.67 7.81 9.93
C GLY A 371 -5.82 9.00 9.50
N PHE A 372 -6.41 10.16 9.18
CA PHE A 372 -5.67 11.39 8.89
C PHE A 372 -5.40 12.28 10.11
N GLN A 373 -6.10 12.10 11.23
CA GLN A 373 -6.01 12.96 12.43
C GLN A 373 -4.74 12.74 13.28
N ILE A 374 -3.67 12.26 12.65
CA ILE A 374 -2.45 11.84 13.33
C ILE A 374 -1.69 13.06 13.81
N THR A 375 -1.46 13.12 15.12
CA THR A 375 -0.51 14.07 15.70
C THR A 375 0.91 13.53 15.50
N PRO A 376 1.83 14.29 14.89
CA PRO A 376 3.22 13.88 14.71
C PRO A 376 3.94 13.81 16.08
N GLY A 377 3.82 12.68 16.77
CA GLY A 377 4.42 12.44 18.09
C GLY A 377 4.96 11.02 18.30
N GLY A 378 4.77 10.11 17.34
CA GLY A 378 5.31 8.75 17.41
C GLY A 378 6.77 8.68 16.98
N ASN A 379 7.57 7.86 17.67
CA ASN A 379 8.91 7.51 17.18
C ASN A 379 8.78 6.93 15.77
N ALA A 380 9.50 7.49 14.80
CA ALA A 380 9.56 6.92 13.47
C ALA A 380 10.11 5.47 13.57
N PRO A 381 9.44 4.48 12.96
CA PRO A 381 9.95 3.12 12.93
C PRO A 381 11.36 3.13 12.33
N ARG A 382 12.23 2.31 12.91
CA ARG A 382 13.63 2.28 12.51
C ARG A 382 13.78 1.21 11.44
N PHE A 383 14.67 1.46 10.48
CA PHE A 383 15.02 0.46 9.45
C PHE A 383 15.50 -0.89 10.03
N GLY A 384 15.90 -0.93 11.31
CA GLY A 384 16.24 -2.16 12.03
C GLY A 384 15.05 -3.04 12.41
N ASP A 385 13.82 -2.56 12.27
CA ASP A 385 12.59 -3.29 12.60
C ASP A 385 12.18 -4.26 11.48
N ILE A 386 12.85 -4.20 10.32
CA ILE A 386 12.59 -5.08 9.18
C ILE A 386 13.38 -6.38 9.35
N PRO A 387 12.71 -7.55 9.45
CA PRO A 387 13.38 -8.82 9.64
C PRO A 387 14.18 -9.27 8.40
N ASP A 388 15.25 -10.05 8.63
CA ASP A 388 16.19 -10.49 7.57
C ASP A 388 15.53 -11.25 6.42
N TRP A 389 14.41 -11.95 6.68
CA TRP A 389 13.71 -12.70 5.64
C TRP A 389 13.18 -11.79 4.53
N VAL A 390 12.72 -10.57 4.86
CA VAL A 390 12.21 -9.61 3.87
C VAL A 390 13.35 -9.19 2.94
N PHE A 391 14.53 -8.88 3.49
CA PHE A 391 15.69 -8.52 2.68
C PHE A 391 16.17 -9.67 1.80
N SER A 392 16.18 -10.90 2.32
CA SER A 392 16.60 -12.08 1.57
C SER A 392 15.68 -12.38 0.39
N GLU A 393 14.36 -12.32 0.60
CA GLU A 393 13.37 -12.55 -0.45
C GLU A 393 13.33 -11.39 -1.47
N ALA A 394 13.35 -10.14 -1.00
CA ALA A 394 13.38 -8.96 -1.87
C ALA A 394 14.64 -8.90 -2.75
N ALA A 395 15.80 -9.32 -2.21
CA ALA A 395 17.04 -9.47 -2.99
C ALA A 395 16.88 -10.50 -4.13
N GLY A 396 16.15 -11.59 -3.87
CA GLY A 396 15.79 -12.58 -4.90
C GLY A 396 14.94 -12.00 -6.03
N LYS A 397 14.06 -11.03 -5.72
CA LYS A 397 13.18 -10.37 -6.69
C LYS A 397 13.87 -9.26 -7.50
N SER A 398 14.73 -8.44 -6.88
CA SER A 398 15.31 -7.23 -7.49
C SER A 398 16.65 -7.40 -8.20
N ARG A 399 17.15 -8.64 -8.36
CA ARG A 399 18.52 -8.92 -8.87
C ARG A 399 19.64 -8.22 -8.06
N MET A 400 19.32 -7.59 -6.93
CA MET A 400 20.26 -6.96 -6.03
C MET A 400 20.68 -7.96 -4.96
N ASN A 401 21.94 -7.93 -4.54
CA ASN A 401 22.31 -8.60 -3.29
C ASN A 401 21.79 -7.78 -2.08
N ILE A 402 21.69 -8.44 -0.92
CA ILE A 402 21.17 -7.85 0.33
C ILE A 402 21.90 -6.55 0.71
N ASN A 403 23.22 -6.46 0.50
CA ASN A 403 23.99 -5.26 0.84
C ASN A 403 23.67 -4.07 -0.07
N ARG A 404 23.50 -4.31 -1.37
CA ARG A 404 23.07 -3.28 -2.33
C ARG A 404 21.65 -2.80 -2.03
N LEU A 405 20.73 -3.74 -1.75
CA LEU A 405 19.35 -3.43 -1.35
C LEU A 405 19.30 -2.53 -0.10
N ARG A 406 20.05 -2.89 0.96
CA ARG A 406 20.15 -2.07 2.18
C ARG A 406 20.81 -0.71 1.93
N THR A 407 21.80 -0.65 1.04
CA THR A 407 22.47 0.61 0.68
C THR A 407 21.51 1.54 -0.07
N ALA A 408 20.70 0.97 -0.99
CA ALA A 408 19.71 1.71 -1.76
C ALA A 408 18.64 2.34 -0.87
N LEU A 409 18.11 1.58 0.08
CA LEU A 409 17.05 2.06 0.99
C LEU A 409 17.55 3.13 1.99
N ARG A 410 18.85 3.16 2.30
CA ARG A 410 19.43 4.17 3.22
C ARG A 410 19.59 5.56 2.61
N SER A 411 19.51 5.70 1.29
CA SER A 411 19.78 6.96 0.59
C SER A 411 18.66 7.28 -0.37
N TYR A 412 17.92 8.38 -0.12
CA TYR A 412 16.83 8.85 -0.99
C TYR A 412 17.27 9.11 -2.44
N SER A 413 18.54 9.47 -2.65
CA SER A 413 19.10 9.74 -3.97
C SER A 413 19.76 8.52 -4.62
N HIS A 414 19.62 7.32 -4.04
CA HIS A 414 20.24 6.13 -4.64
C HIS A 414 19.50 5.73 -5.92
N PRO A 415 20.21 5.46 -7.04
CA PRO A 415 19.55 5.15 -8.31
C PRO A 415 18.68 3.90 -8.24
N ASP A 416 19.08 2.89 -7.46
CA ASP A 416 18.32 1.65 -7.30
C ASP A 416 17.25 1.70 -6.19
N ARG A 417 16.99 2.88 -5.57
CA ARG A 417 16.05 2.96 -4.44
C ARG A 417 14.65 2.52 -4.85
N CYS A 418 14.18 3.00 -5.99
CA CYS A 418 12.88 2.63 -6.57
C CYS A 418 12.68 1.11 -6.67
N GLU A 419 13.60 0.42 -7.34
CA GLU A 419 13.55 -1.04 -7.52
C GLU A 419 13.70 -1.78 -6.18
N ALA A 420 14.51 -1.25 -5.26
CA ALA A 420 14.65 -1.80 -3.93
C ALA A 420 13.33 -1.73 -3.14
N GLU A 421 12.65 -0.58 -3.18
CA GLU A 421 11.41 -0.32 -2.47
C GLU A 421 10.25 -1.17 -3.00
N ILE A 422 10.12 -1.26 -4.33
CA ILE A 422 9.18 -2.17 -5.02
C ILE A 422 9.37 -3.60 -4.50
N ALA A 423 10.59 -4.12 -4.53
CA ALA A 423 10.87 -5.49 -4.11
C ALA A 423 10.59 -5.74 -2.62
N MET A 424 10.81 -4.75 -1.75
CA MET A 424 10.47 -4.84 -0.33
C MET A 424 8.96 -4.92 -0.13
N ILE A 425 8.19 -4.02 -0.76
CA ILE A 425 6.73 -3.98 -0.62
C ILE A 425 6.09 -5.23 -1.20
N GLU A 426 6.50 -5.68 -2.39
CA GLU A 426 6.03 -6.95 -2.98
C GLU A 426 6.29 -8.15 -2.08
N THR A 427 7.42 -8.16 -1.36
CA THR A 427 7.78 -9.23 -0.44
C THR A 427 6.88 -9.22 0.80
N MET A 428 6.62 -8.04 1.37
CA MET A 428 5.72 -7.89 2.52
C MET A 428 4.26 -8.22 2.16
N LEU A 429 3.79 -7.79 0.99
CA LEU A 429 2.44 -8.09 0.51
C LEU A 429 2.25 -9.58 0.15
N ALA A 430 3.32 -10.30 -0.20
CA ALA A 430 3.24 -11.74 -0.46
C ALA A 430 3.06 -12.58 0.82
N ARG A 431 3.35 -12.02 2.00
CA ARG A 431 3.19 -12.70 3.31
C ARG A 431 2.46 -11.77 4.28
N PRO A 432 1.20 -11.40 3.99
CA PRO A 432 0.48 -10.39 4.76
C PRO A 432 0.38 -10.77 6.24
N ASP A 433 0.22 -12.08 6.54
CA ASP A 433 0.14 -12.65 7.89
C ASP A 433 1.40 -12.47 8.75
N GLU A 434 2.57 -12.27 8.13
CA GLU A 434 3.85 -12.05 8.81
C GLU A 434 4.30 -10.59 8.78
N THR A 435 3.63 -9.78 7.97
CA THR A 435 3.90 -8.36 7.82
C THR A 435 3.18 -7.55 8.91
N THR A 436 3.96 -6.77 9.66
CA THR A 436 3.46 -5.88 10.72
C THR A 436 3.38 -4.43 10.24
N ASN A 437 2.59 -3.59 10.91
CA ASN A 437 2.49 -2.15 10.58
C ASN A 437 3.84 -1.44 10.74
N GLN A 438 4.68 -1.88 11.69
CA GLN A 438 6.03 -1.34 11.88
C GLN A 438 6.92 -1.62 10.68
N MET A 439 6.84 -2.84 10.12
CA MET A 439 7.59 -3.20 8.91
C MET A 439 7.12 -2.39 7.71
N LEU A 440 5.80 -2.30 7.51
CA LEU A 440 5.21 -1.51 6.43
C LEU A 440 5.60 -0.03 6.54
N ALA A 441 5.61 0.54 7.74
CA ALA A 441 5.95 1.93 7.94
C ALA A 441 7.45 2.27 7.91
N ALA A 442 8.32 1.26 7.94
CA ALA A 442 9.78 1.42 7.88
C ALA A 442 10.32 1.53 6.44
N ILE A 443 9.50 1.16 5.45
CA ILE A 443 9.77 1.31 4.02
C ILE A 443 8.94 2.46 3.50
#